data_AF-A0A950F0B3-F1
#
_entry.id   AF-A0A950F0B3-F1
#
_cell.length_a   1.000
_cell.length_b   1.000
_cell.length_c   1.000
_cell.angle_alpha   90.00
_cell.angle_beta   90.00
_cell.angle_gamma   90.00
#
_symmetry.space_group_name_H-M   'P 1'
#
loop_
_entity.id
_entity.type
_entity.pdbx_description
1 polymer ?
#
loop_
_entity_poly.entity_id
_entity_poly.type
_entity_poly.pdbx_seq_one_letter_code
_entity_poly.pdbx_strand_id
1 'polypeptide(L)'
;LVAGPDFAAVVGDALRDAARALLREIDFAREGANLQQARAFYKLNRRIRVPAPVGAPLDRGIFMEFVEAVPLLDAPLNPESRREAARQVFRRLLLDPLFSGLSESIFHADPHAGNLMLQTQKPGALTLVLLDWSQAGRLTASLRHALIELCFYCVIGKEPSPDVLMRLLESSAKSIRIALPQGAGNPLQAAFEIVQQLALKGHPVPLDLLLLRKSFLTLDGITRQLDPDFDAWLATLVYGSEVFTSEAVFRSWSLPFPWLDRPDFYRSGLSTRRLAAHLAGTMPKICANAQNFLARFKNPWDVALEA
;
A
#
# COMPACT_ATOMS: atom_id res chain seq x y z
N LEU A 1 43.77 -12.20 -15.96
CA LEU A 1 42.58 -12.83 -16.56
C LEU A 1 42.24 -12.06 -17.81
N VAL A 2 42.87 -12.40 -18.94
CA VAL A 2 42.69 -11.72 -20.22
C VAL A 2 41.55 -12.43 -20.93
N ALA A 3 40.42 -11.74 -21.10
CA ALA A 3 39.29 -12.24 -21.88
C ALA A 3 39.74 -12.43 -23.34
N GLY A 4 39.62 -13.65 -23.87
CA GLY A 4 39.99 -13.96 -25.24
C GLY A 4 39.10 -13.25 -26.27
N PRO A 5 39.52 -13.18 -27.54
CA PRO A 5 38.85 -12.41 -28.60
C PRO A 5 37.36 -12.78 -28.84
N ASP A 6 36.92 -13.97 -28.41
CA ASP A 6 35.53 -14.43 -28.51
C ASP A 6 34.65 -14.10 -27.29
N PHE A 7 35.20 -13.59 -26.19
CA PHE A 7 34.41 -13.33 -24.98
C PHE A 7 33.30 -12.31 -25.23
N ALA A 8 33.58 -11.25 -25.99
CA ALA A 8 32.58 -10.24 -26.33
C ALA A 8 31.46 -10.77 -27.23
N ALA A 9 31.78 -11.69 -28.16
CA ALA A 9 30.80 -12.32 -29.03
C ALA A 9 29.88 -13.28 -28.26
N VAL A 10 30.47 -14.13 -27.41
CA VAL A 10 29.74 -15.08 -26.54
C VAL A 10 28.84 -14.34 -25.55
N VAL A 11 29.31 -13.26 -24.92
CA VAL A 11 28.48 -12.42 -24.05
C VAL A 11 27.38 -11.72 -24.84
N GLY A 12 27.69 -11.22 -26.05
CA GLY A 12 26.69 -10.61 -26.93
C GLY A 12 25.56 -11.57 -27.32
N ASP A 13 25.89 -12.82 -27.61
CA ASP A 13 24.91 -13.86 -27.94
C ASP A 13 24.09 -14.28 -26.72
N ALA A 14 24.74 -14.47 -25.57
CA ALA A 14 24.04 -14.74 -24.31
C ALA A 14 23.06 -13.62 -23.93
N LEU A 15 23.46 -12.35 -24.12
CA LEU A 15 22.58 -11.19 -23.89
C LEU A 15 21.41 -11.14 -24.88
N ARG A 16 21.65 -11.48 -26.15
CA ARG A 16 20.57 -11.57 -27.18
C ARG A 16 19.60 -12.70 -26.88
N ASP A 17 20.08 -13.82 -26.36
CA ASP A 17 19.25 -14.97 -26.00
C ASP A 17 18.44 -14.69 -24.73
N ALA A 18 19.06 -14.06 -23.73
CA ALA A 18 18.38 -13.56 -22.54
C ALA A 18 17.31 -12.53 -22.91
N ALA A 19 17.62 -11.56 -23.78
CA ALA A 19 16.66 -10.58 -24.26
C ALA A 19 15.49 -11.25 -25.01
N ARG A 20 15.75 -12.23 -25.88
CA ARG A 20 14.70 -13.00 -26.58
C ARG A 20 13.87 -13.88 -25.64
N ALA A 21 14.46 -14.41 -24.57
CA ALA A 21 13.73 -15.15 -23.54
C ALA A 21 12.80 -14.21 -22.74
N LEU A 22 13.32 -13.06 -22.29
CA LEU A 22 12.54 -12.03 -21.59
C LEU A 22 11.40 -11.49 -22.45
N LEU A 23 11.64 -11.18 -23.73
CA LEU A 23 10.61 -10.73 -24.67
C LEU A 23 9.50 -11.77 -24.89
N ARG A 24 9.79 -13.07 -24.73
CA ARG A 24 8.78 -14.14 -24.80
C ARG A 24 7.95 -14.27 -23.51
N GLU A 25 8.44 -13.73 -22.40
CA GLU A 25 7.72 -13.69 -21.13
C GLU A 25 6.84 -12.44 -20.99
N ILE A 26 6.95 -11.46 -21.90
CA ILE A 26 6.11 -10.26 -21.88
C ILE A 26 4.72 -10.60 -22.40
N ASP A 27 3.75 -10.58 -21.50
CA ASP A 27 2.33 -10.79 -21.79
C ASP A 27 1.60 -9.43 -21.88
N PHE A 28 1.56 -8.86 -23.08
CA PHE A 28 0.84 -7.61 -23.35
C PHE A 28 -0.68 -7.73 -23.14
N ALA A 29 -1.24 -8.94 -23.27
CA ALA A 29 -2.66 -9.15 -23.00
C ALA A 29 -2.96 -9.00 -21.51
N ARG A 30 -2.10 -9.57 -20.65
CA ARG A 30 -2.16 -9.40 -19.20
C ARG A 30 -1.92 -7.94 -18.80
N GLU A 31 -0.94 -7.27 -19.38
CA GLU A 31 -0.70 -5.84 -19.13
C GLU A 31 -1.92 -4.99 -19.50
N GLY A 32 -2.51 -5.20 -20.68
CA GLY A 32 -3.72 -4.51 -21.12
C GLY A 32 -4.92 -4.76 -20.18
N ALA A 33 -5.08 -5.99 -19.68
CA ALA A 33 -6.10 -6.32 -18.70
C ALA A 33 -5.86 -5.62 -17.35
N ASN A 34 -4.62 -5.58 -16.87
CA ASN A 34 -4.26 -4.86 -15.65
C ASN A 34 -4.53 -3.36 -15.79
N LEU A 35 -4.17 -2.75 -16.93
CA LEU A 35 -4.42 -1.33 -17.23
C LEU A 35 -5.92 -1.00 -17.18
N GLN A 36 -6.76 -1.84 -17.80
CA GLN A 36 -8.22 -1.67 -17.78
C GLN A 36 -8.79 -1.74 -16.37
N GLN A 37 -8.36 -2.70 -15.57
CA GLN A 37 -8.83 -2.87 -14.21
C GLN A 37 -8.34 -1.78 -13.27
N ALA A 38 -7.09 -1.35 -13.41
CA ALA A 38 -6.56 -0.20 -12.69
C ALA A 38 -7.36 1.06 -12.99
N ARG A 39 -7.69 1.29 -14.26
CA ARG A 39 -8.54 2.41 -14.67
C ARG A 39 -9.94 2.31 -14.05
N ALA A 40 -10.52 1.11 -13.99
CA ALA A 40 -11.82 0.91 -13.32
C ALA A 40 -11.73 1.19 -11.81
N PHE A 41 -10.68 0.71 -11.15
CA PHE A 41 -10.43 0.90 -9.72
C PHE A 41 -10.27 2.39 -9.35
N TYR A 42 -9.50 3.15 -10.14
CA TYR A 42 -9.24 4.57 -9.88
C TYR A 42 -10.25 5.54 -10.53
N LYS A 43 -11.30 5.05 -11.18
CA LYS A 43 -12.25 5.87 -11.97
C LYS A 43 -12.83 7.08 -11.20
N LEU A 44 -13.10 6.91 -9.90
CA LEU A 44 -13.68 7.97 -9.05
C LEU A 44 -12.63 8.84 -8.35
N ASN A 45 -11.35 8.49 -8.46
CA ASN A 45 -10.27 9.20 -7.81
C ASN A 45 -9.77 10.35 -8.70
N ARG A 46 -10.21 11.58 -8.41
CA ARG A 46 -9.82 12.78 -9.17
C ARG A 46 -8.32 13.11 -9.13
N ARG A 47 -7.55 12.47 -8.24
CA ARG A 47 -6.10 12.69 -8.11
C ARG A 47 -5.26 11.60 -8.80
N ILE A 48 -5.90 10.57 -9.35
CA ILE A 48 -5.24 9.52 -10.14
C ILE A 48 -5.80 9.51 -11.55
N ARG A 49 -4.91 9.41 -12.54
CA ARG A 49 -5.26 9.15 -13.94
C ARG A 49 -4.52 7.92 -14.42
N VAL A 50 -5.27 6.91 -14.83
CA VAL A 50 -4.73 5.75 -15.54
C VAL A 50 -5.11 5.94 -17.02
N PRO A 51 -4.15 6.06 -17.95
CA PRO A 51 -4.44 6.26 -19.38
C PRO A 51 -5.42 5.22 -19.94
N ALA A 52 -6.33 5.64 -20.82
CA ALA A 52 -7.25 4.70 -21.48
C ALA A 52 -6.50 3.82 -22.49
N PRO A 53 -6.69 2.50 -22.52
CA PRO A 53 -6.15 1.68 -23.62
C PRO A 53 -6.79 2.08 -24.95
N VAL A 54 -6.01 2.01 -26.03
CA VAL A 54 -6.43 2.30 -27.41
C VAL A 54 -6.32 1.01 -28.22
N GLY A 55 -7.47 0.42 -28.56
CA GLY A 55 -7.51 -0.85 -29.29
C GLY A 55 -7.16 -2.06 -28.42
N ALA A 56 -6.97 -3.21 -29.09
CA ALA A 56 -6.52 -4.44 -28.45
C ALA A 56 -4.99 -4.47 -28.34
N PRO A 57 -4.42 -5.14 -27.32
CA PRO A 57 -2.99 -5.44 -27.26
C PRO A 57 -2.52 -6.13 -28.54
N LEU A 58 -1.35 -5.72 -29.05
CA LEU A 58 -0.69 -6.36 -30.20
C LEU A 58 0.55 -7.10 -29.71
N ASP A 59 1.07 -8.02 -30.53
CA ASP A 59 2.32 -8.77 -30.25
C ASP A 59 3.55 -7.87 -30.00
N ARG A 60 3.44 -6.59 -30.34
CA ARG A 60 4.52 -5.59 -30.24
C ARG A 60 4.32 -4.60 -29.09
N GLY A 61 3.18 -4.64 -28.39
CA GLY A 61 2.91 -3.72 -27.28
C GLY A 61 1.44 -3.38 -27.08
N ILE A 62 1.21 -2.60 -26.03
CA ILE A 62 -0.07 -1.95 -25.74
C ILE A 62 -0.04 -0.47 -26.14
N PHE A 63 -1.17 0.05 -26.62
CA PHE A 63 -1.34 1.47 -26.94
C PHE A 63 -2.33 2.08 -25.95
N MET A 64 -2.10 3.34 -25.58
CA MET A 64 -2.92 4.05 -24.62
C MET A 64 -3.00 5.54 -24.93
N GLU A 65 -3.97 6.20 -24.30
CA GLU A 65 -4.17 7.64 -24.30
C GLU A 65 -2.86 8.36 -23.95
N PHE A 66 -2.45 9.29 -24.81
CA PHE A 66 -1.34 10.18 -24.48
C PHE A 66 -1.79 11.18 -23.42
N VAL A 67 -1.06 11.22 -22.31
CA VAL A 67 -1.30 12.17 -21.22
C VAL A 67 -0.06 13.05 -21.07
N GLU A 68 -0.24 14.35 -21.30
CA GLU A 68 0.84 15.31 -21.08
C GLU A 68 1.10 15.45 -19.57
N ALA A 69 2.27 14.97 -19.15
CA ALA A 69 2.71 14.90 -17.77
C ALA A 69 4.24 14.86 -17.71
N VAL A 70 4.80 15.27 -16.57
CA VAL A 70 6.25 15.24 -16.30
C VAL A 70 6.56 14.16 -15.26
N PRO A 71 7.74 13.51 -15.27
CA PRO A 71 8.11 12.57 -14.21
C PRO A 71 7.96 13.20 -12.83
N LEU A 72 7.40 12.46 -11.87
CA LEU A 72 7.01 13.02 -10.57
C LEU A 72 8.18 13.64 -9.80
N LEU A 73 9.34 12.99 -9.82
CA LEU A 73 10.53 13.46 -9.10
C LEU A 73 11.17 14.71 -9.76
N ASP A 74 11.03 14.81 -11.08
CA ASP A 74 11.55 15.93 -11.90
C ASP A 74 10.57 17.10 -11.99
N ALA A 75 9.35 16.93 -11.48
CA ALA A 75 8.32 17.95 -11.52
C ALA A 75 8.79 19.23 -10.76
N PRO A 76 8.59 20.43 -11.34
CA PRO A 76 8.98 21.69 -10.72
C PRO A 76 8.00 22.09 -9.60
N LEU A 77 7.98 21.30 -8.53
CA LEU A 77 7.13 21.49 -7.37
C LEU A 77 7.85 22.28 -6.28
N ASN A 78 7.13 23.22 -5.67
CA ASN A 78 7.57 23.87 -4.43
C ASN A 78 7.61 22.85 -3.27
N PRO A 79 8.31 23.13 -2.15
CA PRO A 79 8.46 22.17 -1.05
C PRO A 79 7.14 21.68 -0.47
N GLU A 80 6.13 22.55 -0.35
CA GLU A 80 4.81 22.17 0.16
C GLU A 80 4.08 21.19 -0.76
N SER A 81 4.14 21.43 -2.07
CA SER A 81 3.54 20.56 -3.08
C SER A 81 4.28 19.22 -3.17
N ARG A 82 5.60 19.19 -2.92
CA ARG A 82 6.36 17.93 -2.81
C ARG A 82 5.89 17.09 -1.62
N ARG A 83 5.69 17.71 -0.44
CA ARG A 83 5.10 17.03 0.72
C ARG A 83 3.69 16.52 0.46
N GLU A 84 2.85 17.31 -0.20
CA GLU A 84 1.51 16.86 -0.62
C GLU A 84 1.60 15.70 -1.60
N ALA A 85 2.53 15.75 -2.58
CA ALA A 85 2.74 14.67 -3.53
C ALA A 85 3.18 13.38 -2.83
N ALA A 86 4.11 13.44 -1.88
CA ALA A 86 4.51 12.27 -1.07
C ALA A 86 3.30 11.65 -0.36
N ARG A 87 2.49 12.47 0.32
CA ARG A 87 1.26 12.02 0.98
C ARG A 87 0.27 11.40 0.01
N GLN A 88 0.06 11.99 -1.17
CA GLN A 88 -0.84 11.42 -2.17
C GLN A 88 -0.30 10.12 -2.77
N VAL A 89 0.99 10.02 -3.08
CA VAL A 89 1.58 8.78 -3.63
C VAL A 89 1.34 7.61 -2.67
N PHE A 90 1.74 7.76 -1.41
CA PHE A 90 1.57 6.69 -0.42
C PHE A 90 0.10 6.34 -0.21
N ARG A 91 -0.74 7.37 -0.05
CA ARG A 91 -2.18 7.18 0.16
C ARG A 91 -2.86 6.47 -1.00
N ARG A 92 -2.60 6.92 -2.23
CA ARG A 92 -3.33 6.44 -3.42
C ARG A 92 -2.83 5.09 -3.91
N LEU A 93 -1.53 4.82 -3.81
CA LEU A 93 -0.95 3.61 -4.39
C LEU A 93 -0.87 2.44 -3.39
N LEU A 94 -0.86 2.71 -2.09
CA LEU A 94 -0.81 1.68 -1.05
C LEU A 94 -2.10 1.59 -0.23
N LEU A 95 -2.52 2.71 0.37
CA LEU A 95 -3.62 2.69 1.34
C LEU A 95 -5.00 2.54 0.69
N ASP A 96 -5.25 3.18 -0.47
CA ASP A 96 -6.51 3.03 -1.21
C ASP A 96 -6.76 1.56 -1.63
N PRO A 97 -5.79 0.81 -2.19
CA PRO A 97 -5.93 -0.63 -2.36
C PRO A 97 -6.10 -1.39 -1.04
N LEU A 98 -5.23 -1.15 -0.04
CA LEU A 98 -5.24 -1.89 1.23
C LEU A 98 -6.54 -1.76 2.02
N PHE A 99 -7.17 -0.59 2.00
CA PHE A 99 -8.44 -0.31 2.68
C PHE A 99 -9.60 -0.23 1.69
N SER A 100 -9.50 -0.87 0.53
CA SER A 100 -10.61 -0.88 -0.43
C SER A 100 -11.84 -1.59 0.14
N GLY A 101 -13.03 -1.05 -0.12
CA GLY A 101 -14.31 -1.69 0.20
C GLY A 101 -14.79 -2.70 -0.85
N LEU A 102 -14.00 -2.95 -1.91
CA LEU A 102 -14.32 -3.91 -2.95
C LEU A 102 -13.97 -5.34 -2.50
N SER A 103 -14.59 -6.37 -3.09
CA SER A 103 -14.20 -7.77 -2.80
C SER A 103 -12.72 -8.04 -3.11
N GLU A 104 -12.23 -7.42 -4.19
CA GLU A 104 -10.84 -7.47 -4.63
C GLU A 104 -10.39 -6.06 -5.03
N SER A 105 -9.14 -5.72 -4.72
CA SER A 105 -8.50 -4.46 -5.12
C SER A 105 -7.20 -4.73 -5.85
N ILE A 106 -6.99 -4.04 -6.97
CA ILE A 106 -5.74 -4.04 -7.70
C ILE A 106 -4.76 -3.04 -7.08
N PHE A 107 -3.48 -3.39 -7.03
CA PHE A 107 -2.39 -2.47 -6.68
C PHE A 107 -1.26 -2.56 -7.71
N HIS A 108 -0.50 -1.49 -7.85
CA HIS A 108 0.67 -1.47 -8.71
C HIS A 108 1.83 -2.12 -7.96
N ALA A 109 2.35 -3.23 -8.49
CA ALA A 109 3.38 -4.02 -7.82
C ALA A 109 4.80 -3.48 -8.05
N ASP A 110 4.97 -2.53 -8.97
CA ASP A 110 6.26 -1.89 -9.26
C ASP A 110 6.12 -0.39 -9.59
N PRO A 111 5.66 0.43 -8.62
CA PRO A 111 5.39 1.86 -8.86
C PRO A 111 6.68 2.68 -8.82
N HIS A 112 7.70 2.30 -9.60
CA HIS A 112 8.97 3.02 -9.62
C HIS A 112 8.82 4.44 -10.15
N ALA A 113 9.81 5.31 -9.89
CA ALA A 113 9.73 6.73 -10.22
C ALA A 113 9.39 7.03 -11.70
N GLY A 114 9.88 6.21 -12.63
CA GLY A 114 9.57 6.34 -14.07
C GLY A 114 8.10 6.07 -14.47
N ASN A 115 7.32 5.39 -13.62
CA ASN A 115 5.91 5.06 -13.88
C ASN A 115 4.95 6.06 -13.22
N LEU A 116 5.48 6.97 -12.41
CA LEU A 116 4.72 7.99 -11.71
C LEU A 116 4.97 9.33 -12.38
N MET A 117 3.98 9.81 -13.11
CA MET A 117 4.03 11.12 -13.74
C MET A 117 3.08 12.08 -13.03
N LEU A 118 3.32 13.38 -13.18
CA LEU A 118 2.49 14.44 -12.66
C LEU A 118 1.94 15.27 -13.81
N GLN A 119 0.61 15.36 -13.87
CA GLN A 119 -0.06 16.25 -14.81
C GLN A 119 -0.11 17.67 -14.25
N THR A 120 0.53 18.62 -14.94
CA THR A 120 0.74 20.01 -14.48
C THR A 120 -0.26 21.01 -15.07
N GLN A 121 -1.09 20.60 -16.02
CA GLN A 121 -1.94 21.51 -16.80
C GLN A 121 -3.16 22.08 -16.06
N LYS A 122 -3.47 21.59 -14.85
CA LYS A 122 -4.59 22.10 -14.05
C LYS A 122 -4.05 22.86 -12.84
N PRO A 123 -4.21 24.20 -12.77
CA PRO A 123 -3.81 25.00 -11.62
C PRO A 123 -4.42 24.42 -10.33
N GLY A 124 -3.57 24.13 -9.34
CA GLY A 124 -4.00 23.71 -8.00
C GLY A 124 -4.39 22.23 -7.81
N ALA A 125 -4.26 21.36 -8.82
CA ALA A 125 -4.62 19.94 -8.67
C ALA A 125 -3.46 19.00 -9.06
N LEU A 126 -2.73 18.49 -8.05
CA LEU A 126 -1.77 17.39 -8.21
C LEU A 126 -2.50 16.12 -8.66
N THR A 127 -2.41 15.82 -9.96
CA THR A 127 -2.96 14.59 -10.55
C THR A 127 -1.81 13.67 -10.94
N LEU A 128 -1.72 12.53 -10.25
CA LEU A 128 -0.74 11.50 -10.57
C LEU A 128 -1.24 10.70 -11.77
N VAL A 129 -0.37 10.51 -12.75
CA VAL A 129 -0.62 9.65 -13.90
C VAL A 129 0.21 8.38 -13.70
N LEU A 130 -0.46 7.24 -13.69
CA LEU A 130 0.17 5.94 -13.44
C LEU A 130 0.34 5.20 -14.76
N LEU A 131 1.58 4.96 -15.13
CA LEU A 131 1.99 4.22 -16.32
C LEU A 131 2.41 2.79 -15.95
N ASP A 132 2.61 1.96 -16.97
CA ASP A 132 3.16 0.60 -16.87
C ASP A 132 2.46 -0.29 -15.82
N TRP A 133 1.48 -1.03 -16.30
CA TRP A 133 0.74 -2.01 -15.50
C TRP A 133 1.20 -3.44 -15.78
N SER A 134 2.45 -3.62 -16.20
CA SER A 134 3.04 -4.95 -16.45
C SER A 134 3.04 -5.80 -15.18
N GLN A 135 3.37 -5.16 -14.06
CA GLN A 135 3.32 -5.75 -12.72
C GLN A 135 2.20 -5.12 -11.89
N ALA A 136 1.13 -5.90 -11.71
CA ALA A 136 0.03 -5.61 -10.81
C ALA A 136 -0.26 -6.83 -9.93
N GLY A 137 -0.65 -6.58 -8.68
CA GLY A 137 -1.14 -7.61 -7.78
C GLY A 137 -2.59 -7.37 -7.39
N ARG A 138 -3.21 -8.38 -6.77
CA ARG A 138 -4.59 -8.35 -6.30
C ARG A 138 -4.63 -8.63 -4.81
N LEU A 139 -5.44 -7.86 -4.10
CA LEU A 139 -5.70 -8.12 -2.69
C LEU A 139 -7.17 -8.47 -2.52
N THR A 140 -7.42 -9.70 -2.10
CA THR A 140 -8.75 -10.13 -1.65
C THR A 140 -9.09 -9.45 -0.32
N ALA A 141 -10.38 -9.30 -0.01
CA ALA A 141 -10.82 -8.78 1.28
C ALA A 141 -10.20 -9.54 2.46
N SER A 142 -10.09 -10.87 2.36
CA SER A 142 -9.45 -11.71 3.39
C SER A 142 -7.99 -11.30 3.65
N LEU A 143 -7.18 -11.16 2.59
CA LEU A 143 -5.77 -10.76 2.70
C LEU A 143 -5.63 -9.35 3.28
N ARG A 144 -6.43 -8.40 2.82
CA ARG A 144 -6.41 -7.02 3.33
C ARG A 144 -6.75 -6.97 4.80
N HIS A 145 -7.84 -7.62 5.20
CA HIS A 145 -8.28 -7.66 6.59
C HIS A 145 -7.26 -8.34 7.49
N ALA A 146 -6.64 -9.44 7.04
CA ALA A 146 -5.62 -10.13 7.80
C ALA A 146 -4.34 -9.28 7.95
N LEU A 147 -3.92 -8.56 6.91
CA LEU A 147 -2.77 -7.66 6.98
C LEU A 147 -3.03 -6.46 7.90
N ILE A 148 -4.21 -5.83 7.80
CA ILE A 148 -4.62 -4.73 8.70
C ILE A 148 -4.64 -5.22 10.14
N GLU A 149 -5.23 -6.40 10.40
CA GLU A 149 -5.27 -6.98 11.74
C GLU A 149 -3.88 -7.33 12.27
N LEU A 150 -2.97 -7.80 11.42
CA LEU A 150 -1.56 -8.00 11.78
C LEU A 150 -0.87 -6.69 12.18
N CYS A 151 -1.16 -5.58 11.51
CA CYS A 151 -0.67 -4.26 11.93
C CYS A 151 -1.14 -3.89 13.34
N PHE A 152 -2.40 -4.19 13.70
CA PHE A 152 -2.89 -3.99 15.07
C PHE A 152 -2.11 -4.83 16.09
N TYR A 153 -1.83 -6.09 15.79
CA TYR A 153 -0.98 -6.94 16.65
C TYR A 153 0.42 -6.35 16.85
N CYS A 154 1.00 -5.77 15.80
CA CYS A 154 2.29 -5.08 15.88
C CYS A 154 2.22 -3.83 16.78
N VAL A 155 1.14 -3.05 16.70
CA VAL A 155 0.93 -1.86 17.56
C VAL A 155 0.81 -2.25 19.04
N ILE A 156 0.03 -3.29 19.34
CA ILE A 156 -0.24 -3.68 20.73
C ILE A 156 0.85 -4.59 21.34
N GLY A 157 1.79 -5.07 20.53
CA GLY A 157 2.88 -5.95 20.96
C GLY A 157 2.40 -7.33 21.43
N LYS A 158 1.31 -7.85 20.87
CA LYS A 158 0.78 -9.20 21.19
C LYS A 158 0.99 -10.13 20.01
N GLU A 159 1.25 -11.41 20.28
CA GLU A 159 1.34 -12.41 19.23
C GLU A 159 0.05 -12.44 18.38
N PRO A 160 0.18 -12.53 17.03
CA PRO A 160 -0.97 -12.59 16.15
C PRO A 160 -1.79 -13.87 16.39
N SER A 161 -3.11 -13.77 16.28
CA SER A 161 -3.96 -14.96 16.39
C SER A 161 -3.68 -15.95 15.26
N PRO A 162 -3.82 -17.27 15.50
CA PRO A 162 -3.68 -18.27 14.45
C PRO A 162 -4.61 -18.03 13.26
N ASP A 163 -5.80 -17.46 13.48
CA ASP A 163 -6.75 -17.09 12.43
C ASP A 163 -6.18 -16.08 11.43
N VAL A 164 -5.47 -15.06 11.91
CA VAL A 164 -4.82 -14.05 11.05
C VAL A 164 -3.70 -14.70 10.23
N LEU A 165 -2.88 -15.54 10.86
CA LEU A 165 -1.80 -16.24 10.17
C LEU A 165 -2.33 -17.21 9.10
N MET A 166 -3.41 -17.95 9.39
CA MET A 166 -4.03 -18.84 8.41
C MET A 166 -4.58 -18.07 7.20
N ARG A 167 -5.22 -16.91 7.42
CA ARG A 167 -5.70 -16.05 6.32
C ARG A 167 -4.57 -15.46 5.48
N LEU A 168 -3.40 -15.19 6.06
CA LEU A 168 -2.22 -14.69 5.34
C LEU A 168 -1.48 -15.76 4.56
N LEU A 169 -1.59 -17.03 4.93
CA LEU A 169 -0.78 -18.14 4.41
C LEU A 169 -1.55 -19.12 3.53
N GLU A 170 -2.84 -18.87 3.26
CA GLU A 170 -3.70 -19.81 2.51
C GLU A 170 -3.58 -21.27 3.00
N SER A 171 -3.26 -21.48 4.29
CA SER A 171 -2.91 -22.79 4.83
C SER A 171 -3.37 -22.96 6.27
N SER A 172 -3.66 -24.21 6.64
CA SER A 172 -4.25 -24.60 7.91
C SER A 172 -3.21 -24.88 9.00
N ALA A 173 -2.03 -24.28 8.94
CA ALA A 173 -0.95 -24.57 9.89
C ALA A 173 -1.26 -23.98 11.28
N LYS A 174 -1.80 -24.82 12.17
CA LYS A 174 -2.31 -24.44 13.51
C LYS A 174 -1.23 -24.03 14.53
N SER A 175 0.06 -24.09 14.18
CA SER A 175 1.17 -23.93 15.15
C SER A 175 2.30 -23.03 14.65
N ILE A 176 1.99 -21.94 13.96
CA ILE A 176 3.00 -20.96 13.55
C ILE A 176 3.20 -19.95 14.68
N ARG A 177 4.40 -19.91 15.25
CA ARG A 177 4.84 -18.85 16.17
C ARG A 177 5.85 -17.96 15.48
N ILE A 178 5.63 -16.65 15.56
CA ILE A 178 6.51 -15.64 14.97
C ILE A 178 6.77 -14.59 16.04
N ALA A 179 8.04 -14.29 16.26
CA ALA A 179 8.42 -13.16 17.09
C ALA A 179 8.07 -11.87 16.35
N LEU A 180 7.30 -10.98 16.98
CA LEU A 180 7.11 -9.65 16.46
C LEU A 180 8.47 -8.92 16.42
N PRO A 181 8.82 -8.25 15.31
CA PRO A 181 10.02 -7.44 15.27
C PRO A 181 9.92 -6.34 16.34
N GLN A 182 10.78 -6.40 17.35
CA GLN A 182 10.82 -5.39 18.40
C GLN A 182 11.38 -4.08 17.85
N GLY A 183 10.72 -2.95 18.16
CA GLY A 183 11.23 -1.62 17.82
C GLY A 183 10.97 -1.15 16.39
N ALA A 184 10.13 -1.84 15.61
CA ALA A 184 9.69 -1.32 14.32
C ALA A 184 8.78 -0.10 14.54
N GLY A 185 9.30 1.11 14.37
CA GLY A 185 8.54 2.36 14.50
C GLY A 185 7.31 2.44 13.59
N ASN A 186 7.27 1.61 12.52
CA ASN A 186 6.15 1.48 11.61
C ASN A 186 5.52 0.06 11.68
N PRO A 187 4.29 -0.09 12.21
CA PRO A 187 3.55 -1.34 12.26
C PRO A 187 3.29 -2.01 10.91
N LEU A 188 3.14 -1.22 9.84
CA LEU A 188 2.95 -1.77 8.49
C LEU A 188 4.25 -2.43 7.98
N GLN A 189 5.39 -1.79 8.26
CA GLN A 189 6.70 -2.39 7.98
C GLN A 189 6.92 -3.66 8.81
N ALA A 190 6.55 -3.65 10.09
CA ALA A 190 6.59 -4.82 10.95
C ALA A 190 5.76 -5.98 10.40
N ALA A 191 4.55 -5.71 9.92
CA ALA A 191 3.68 -6.70 9.31
C ALA A 191 4.30 -7.30 8.04
N PHE A 192 4.89 -6.48 7.16
CA PHE A 192 5.59 -6.97 5.97
C PHE A 192 6.87 -7.75 6.31
N GLU A 193 7.52 -7.44 7.42
CA GLU A 193 8.66 -8.21 7.91
C GLU A 193 8.24 -9.60 8.38
N ILE A 194 7.13 -9.70 9.09
CA ILE A 194 6.52 -10.98 9.47
C ILE A 194 6.16 -11.81 8.23
N VAL A 195 5.54 -11.19 7.22
CA VAL A 195 5.20 -11.85 5.95
C VAL A 195 6.45 -12.39 5.25
N GLN A 196 7.56 -11.64 5.22
CA GLN A 196 8.81 -12.13 4.63
C GLN A 196 9.41 -13.26 5.46
N GLN A 197 9.43 -13.15 6.78
CA GLN A 197 9.94 -14.21 7.65
C GLN A 197 9.17 -15.52 7.48
N LEU A 198 7.85 -15.42 7.29
CA LEU A 198 7.00 -16.56 6.96
C LEU A 198 7.44 -17.22 5.65
N ALA A 199 7.64 -16.43 4.60
CA ALA A 199 8.11 -16.94 3.31
C ALA A 199 9.50 -17.59 3.41
N LEU A 200 10.44 -16.96 4.13
CA LEU A 200 11.79 -17.49 4.35
C LEU A 200 11.81 -18.79 5.15
N LYS A 201 10.82 -19.00 6.03
CA LYS A 201 10.62 -20.26 6.76
C LYS A 201 9.93 -21.35 5.92
N GLY A 202 9.65 -21.09 4.65
CA GLY A 202 9.01 -22.04 3.75
C GLY A 202 7.49 -22.14 3.90
N HIS A 203 6.85 -21.19 4.59
CA HIS A 203 5.39 -21.15 4.63
C HIS A 203 4.83 -20.64 3.29
N PRO A 204 3.66 -21.15 2.85
CA PRO A 204 3.03 -20.75 1.59
C PRO A 204 2.45 -19.34 1.70
N VAL A 205 3.28 -18.32 1.47
CA VAL A 205 2.84 -16.93 1.42
C VAL A 205 2.36 -16.60 0.01
N PRO A 206 1.15 -16.04 -0.17
CA PRO A 206 0.66 -15.57 -1.45
C PRO A 206 1.62 -14.56 -2.09
N LEU A 207 1.88 -14.74 -3.39
CA LEU A 207 2.79 -13.86 -4.14
C LEU A 207 2.37 -12.38 -4.06
N ASP A 208 1.06 -12.11 -4.03
CA ASP A 208 0.52 -10.76 -3.91
C ASP A 208 0.99 -10.05 -2.63
N LEU A 209 1.20 -10.74 -1.51
CA LEU A 209 1.73 -10.11 -0.28
C LEU A 209 3.21 -9.76 -0.41
N LEU A 210 3.99 -10.57 -1.12
CA LEU A 210 5.40 -10.30 -1.42
C LEU A 210 5.54 -9.12 -2.40
N LEU A 211 4.69 -9.08 -3.42
CA LEU A 211 4.60 -7.95 -4.35
C LEU A 211 4.13 -6.67 -3.66
N LEU A 212 3.16 -6.77 -2.73
CA LEU A 212 2.71 -5.63 -1.94
C LEU A 212 3.84 -5.08 -1.05
N ARG A 213 4.62 -5.96 -0.42
CA ARG A 213 5.83 -5.56 0.32
C ARG A 213 6.84 -4.85 -0.58
N LYS A 214 7.12 -5.37 -1.78
CA LYS A 214 8.00 -4.73 -2.77
C LYS A 214 7.49 -3.32 -3.09
N SER A 215 6.20 -3.22 -3.42
CA SER A 215 5.53 -1.95 -3.73
C SER A 215 5.63 -0.96 -2.57
N PHE A 216 5.42 -1.41 -1.32
CA PHE A 216 5.62 -0.58 -0.12
C PHE A 216 7.03 -0.03 -0.02
N LEU A 217 8.07 -0.86 -0.18
CA LEU A 217 9.47 -0.41 -0.08
C LEU A 217 9.83 0.59 -1.19
N THR A 218 9.35 0.37 -2.41
CA THR A 218 9.54 1.31 -3.54
C THR A 218 8.84 2.64 -3.26
N LEU A 219 7.59 2.61 -2.81
CA LEU A 219 6.82 3.82 -2.48
C LEU A 219 7.45 4.59 -1.32
N ASP A 220 7.88 3.90 -0.26
CA ASP A 220 8.55 4.47 0.89
C ASP A 220 9.86 5.19 0.49
N GLY A 221 10.61 4.60 -0.46
CA GLY A 221 11.77 5.25 -1.07
C GLY A 221 11.43 6.49 -1.88
N ILE A 222 10.37 6.45 -2.69
CA ILE A 222 9.91 7.60 -3.51
C ILE A 222 9.37 8.71 -2.63
N THR A 223 8.59 8.39 -1.60
CA THR A 223 8.01 9.38 -0.70
C THR A 223 9.08 10.12 0.08
N ARG A 224 10.17 9.45 0.50
CA ARG A 224 11.30 10.12 1.15
C ARG A 224 12.15 10.98 0.21
N GLN A 225 12.19 10.66 -1.08
CA GLN A 225 12.81 11.54 -2.09
C GLN A 225 11.98 12.81 -2.33
N LEU A 226 10.65 12.72 -2.20
CA LEU A 226 9.76 13.87 -2.29
C LEU A 226 9.76 14.71 -1.00
N ASP A 227 9.75 14.03 0.15
CA ASP A 227 9.68 14.62 1.49
C ASP A 227 10.61 13.84 2.44
N PRO A 228 11.83 14.34 2.74
CA PRO A 228 12.80 13.63 3.58
C PRO A 228 12.29 13.24 4.97
N ASP A 229 11.33 14.00 5.50
CA ASP A 229 10.73 13.79 6.82
C ASP A 229 9.44 12.94 6.75
N PHE A 230 9.15 12.32 5.59
CA PHE A 230 7.93 11.55 5.41
C PHE A 230 7.85 10.35 6.36
N ASP A 231 6.81 10.36 7.19
CA ASP A 231 6.45 9.26 8.10
C ASP A 231 5.28 8.44 7.53
N ALA A 232 5.61 7.27 7.01
CA ALA A 232 4.63 6.32 6.47
C ALA A 232 3.65 5.80 7.53
N TRP A 233 4.06 5.70 8.81
CA TRP A 233 3.16 5.29 9.88
C TRP A 233 2.17 6.40 10.22
N LEU A 234 2.64 7.64 10.35
CA LEU A 234 1.75 8.78 10.56
C LEU A 234 0.73 8.91 9.42
N ALA A 235 1.17 8.78 8.17
CA ALA A 235 0.28 8.77 7.01
C ALA A 235 -0.77 7.64 7.08
N THR A 236 -0.35 6.45 7.51
CA THR A 236 -1.25 5.30 7.72
C THR A 236 -2.25 5.56 8.84
N LEU A 237 -1.82 6.17 9.96
CA LEU A 237 -2.69 6.52 11.09
C LEU A 237 -3.76 7.54 10.70
N VAL A 238 -3.38 8.59 9.98
CA VAL A 238 -4.31 9.60 9.49
C VAL A 238 -5.34 8.98 8.54
N TYR A 239 -4.89 8.16 7.61
CA TYR A 239 -5.82 7.46 6.71
C TYR A 239 -6.73 6.48 7.45
N GLY A 240 -6.16 5.69 8.36
CA GLY A 240 -6.90 4.73 9.17
C GLY A 240 -7.98 5.41 10.00
N SER A 241 -7.67 6.55 10.62
CA SER A 241 -8.65 7.31 11.42
C SER A 241 -9.81 7.82 10.57
N GLU A 242 -9.57 8.28 9.35
CA GLU A 242 -10.63 8.64 8.39
C GLU A 242 -11.51 7.44 8.05
N VAL A 243 -10.91 6.26 7.81
CA VAL A 243 -11.64 5.01 7.56
C VAL A 243 -12.51 4.65 8.77
N PHE A 244 -11.94 4.59 9.97
CA PHE A 244 -12.68 4.26 11.19
C PHE A 244 -13.78 5.28 11.50
N THR A 245 -13.55 6.56 11.22
CA THR A 245 -14.57 7.60 11.37
C THR A 245 -15.71 7.40 10.38
N SER A 246 -15.42 7.05 9.12
CA SER A 246 -16.45 6.72 8.13
C SER A 246 -17.27 5.49 8.48
N GLU A 247 -16.69 4.56 9.25
CA GLU A 247 -17.35 3.35 9.74
C GLU A 247 -18.14 3.60 11.05
N ALA A 248 -17.91 4.71 11.75
CA ALA A 248 -18.42 4.95 13.10
C ALA A 248 -19.95 4.83 13.17
N VAL A 249 -20.67 5.40 12.21
CA VAL A 249 -22.14 5.31 12.14
C VAL A 249 -22.58 3.86 12.06
N PHE A 250 -21.99 3.08 11.15
CA PHE A 250 -22.36 1.68 10.97
C PHE A 250 -21.97 0.83 12.21
N ARG A 251 -20.84 1.14 12.86
CA ARG A 251 -20.43 0.51 14.13
C ARG A 251 -21.40 0.79 15.27
N SER A 252 -21.94 2.02 15.36
CA SER A 252 -22.95 2.36 16.37
C SER A 252 -24.25 1.57 16.16
N TRP A 253 -24.64 1.35 14.91
CA TRP A 253 -25.83 0.55 14.57
C TRP A 253 -25.61 -0.95 14.78
N SER A 254 -24.38 -1.47 14.71
CA SER A 254 -24.12 -2.89 14.97
C SER A 254 -24.18 -3.26 16.46
N LEU A 255 -24.17 -2.28 17.37
CA LEU A 255 -24.32 -2.50 18.82
C LEU A 255 -25.71 -3.05 19.20
N PRO A 256 -26.84 -2.38 18.84
CA PRO A 256 -28.18 -2.92 19.10
C PRO A 256 -28.55 -4.08 18.17
N PHE A 257 -27.86 -4.23 17.03
CA PHE A 257 -28.16 -5.24 16.00
C PHE A 257 -26.93 -6.11 15.69
N PRO A 258 -26.60 -7.11 16.54
CA PRO A 258 -25.35 -7.87 16.40
C PRO A 258 -25.15 -8.60 15.07
N TRP A 259 -26.22 -8.91 14.33
CA TRP A 259 -26.13 -9.54 13.00
C TRP A 259 -25.59 -8.60 11.91
N LEU A 260 -25.57 -7.28 12.17
CA LEU A 260 -24.93 -6.29 11.33
C LEU A 260 -23.41 -6.21 11.56
N ASP A 261 -22.87 -6.82 12.63
CA ASP A 261 -21.43 -6.76 12.95
C ASP A 261 -20.60 -7.72 12.09
N ARG A 262 -20.71 -7.60 10.76
CA ARG A 262 -19.99 -8.42 9.78
C ARG A 262 -18.72 -7.71 9.32
N PRO A 263 -17.55 -8.38 9.32
CA PRO A 263 -16.29 -7.82 8.82
C PRO A 263 -16.39 -7.19 7.42
N ASP A 264 -17.18 -7.78 6.52
CA ASP A 264 -17.30 -7.35 5.12
C ASP A 264 -18.00 -6.00 4.94
N PHE A 265 -18.66 -5.48 5.99
CA PHE A 265 -19.26 -4.14 5.98
C PHE A 265 -18.28 -3.04 6.41
N TYR A 266 -17.08 -3.41 6.86
CA TYR A 266 -16.04 -2.48 7.29
C TYR A 266 -14.87 -2.53 6.31
N ARG A 267 -14.43 -1.38 5.82
CA ARG A 267 -13.21 -1.25 4.99
C ARG A 267 -11.95 -1.67 5.75
N SER A 268 -11.96 -1.51 7.07
CA SER A 268 -10.92 -2.01 7.98
C SER A 268 -10.95 -3.53 8.15
N GLY A 269 -12.05 -4.20 7.80
CA GLY A 269 -12.24 -5.64 8.01
C GLY A 269 -12.42 -6.07 9.46
N LEU A 270 -12.45 -5.11 10.39
CA LEU A 270 -12.54 -5.37 11.82
C LEU A 270 -13.98 -5.17 12.26
N SER A 271 -14.66 -6.25 12.66
CA SER A 271 -15.96 -6.13 13.34
C SER A 271 -15.81 -5.30 14.62
N THR A 272 -16.89 -4.65 15.07
CA THR A 272 -16.92 -3.87 16.32
C THR A 272 -16.43 -4.70 17.49
N ARG A 273 -16.80 -5.98 17.58
CA ARG A 273 -16.30 -6.91 18.61
C ARG A 273 -14.79 -7.17 18.51
N ARG A 274 -14.26 -7.44 17.31
CA ARG A 274 -12.82 -7.68 17.11
C ARG A 274 -12.00 -6.43 17.40
N LEU A 275 -12.47 -5.27 16.94
CA LEU A 275 -11.85 -3.98 17.24
C LEU A 275 -11.82 -3.73 18.76
N ALA A 276 -12.96 -3.93 19.44
CA ALA A 276 -13.02 -3.79 20.89
C ALA A 276 -12.06 -4.76 21.60
N ALA A 277 -11.89 -6.00 21.13
CA ALA A 277 -10.96 -6.96 21.72
C ALA A 277 -9.48 -6.51 21.59
N HIS A 278 -9.09 -5.94 20.45
CA HIS A 278 -7.75 -5.36 20.26
C HIS A 278 -7.51 -4.15 21.17
N LEU A 279 -8.56 -3.37 21.41
CA LEU A 279 -8.50 -2.14 22.19
C LEU A 279 -8.69 -2.36 23.70
N ALA A 280 -9.38 -3.40 24.14
CA ALA A 280 -9.77 -3.62 25.54
C ALA A 280 -8.58 -3.70 26.52
N GLY A 281 -7.38 -4.10 26.05
CA GLY A 281 -6.15 -4.11 26.85
C GLY A 281 -5.22 -2.91 26.62
N THR A 282 -5.52 -2.09 25.63
CA THR A 282 -4.62 -1.05 25.11
C THR A 282 -5.19 0.35 25.32
N MET A 283 -6.51 0.47 25.47
CA MET A 283 -7.20 1.75 25.63
C MET A 283 -6.71 2.57 26.82
N PRO A 284 -6.41 1.98 28.01
CA PRO A 284 -5.79 2.74 29.09
C PRO A 284 -4.42 3.33 28.71
N LYS A 285 -3.60 2.56 27.97
CA LYS A 285 -2.27 2.99 27.50
C LYS A 285 -2.36 4.01 26.36
N ILE A 286 -3.30 3.83 25.43
CA ILE A 286 -3.54 4.75 24.31
C ILE A 286 -4.10 6.07 24.84
N CYS A 287 -5.08 6.04 25.75
CA CYS A 287 -5.58 7.24 26.43
C CYS A 287 -4.48 7.95 27.22
N ALA A 288 -3.64 7.22 27.96
CA ALA A 288 -2.51 7.81 28.69
C ALA A 288 -1.47 8.44 27.73
N ASN A 289 -1.14 7.78 26.62
CA ASN A 289 -0.21 8.30 25.62
C ASN A 289 -0.80 9.49 24.83
N ALA A 290 -2.09 9.46 24.52
CA ALA A 290 -2.80 10.55 23.87
C ALA A 290 -2.93 11.77 24.80
N GLN A 291 -3.19 11.55 26.10
CA GLN A 291 -3.15 12.61 27.12
C GLN A 291 -1.75 13.21 27.25
N ASN A 292 -0.69 12.39 27.28
CA ASN A 292 0.69 12.87 27.31
C ASN A 292 1.09 13.62 26.02
N PHE A 293 0.61 13.17 24.86
CA PHE A 293 0.81 13.85 23.58
C PHE A 293 0.05 15.18 23.52
N LEU A 294 -1.21 15.21 23.94
CA LEU A 294 -2.02 16.42 24.03
C LEU A 294 -1.48 17.40 25.06
N ALA A 295 -0.95 16.93 26.20
CA ALA A 295 -0.30 17.78 27.21
C ALA A 295 0.99 18.45 26.71
N ARG A 296 1.62 17.93 25.64
CA ARG A 296 2.74 18.61 24.96
C ARG A 296 2.28 19.78 24.11
N PHE A 297 1.02 19.80 23.68
CA PHE A 297 0.39 20.95 23.06
C PHE A 297 -0.31 21.74 24.17
N LYS A 298 0.38 22.73 24.77
CA LYS A 298 -0.24 23.66 25.72
C LYS A 298 -1.59 24.13 25.16
N ASN A 299 -2.59 24.15 26.02
CA ASN A 299 -3.93 24.60 25.70
C ASN A 299 -3.83 25.98 25.02
N PRO A 300 -4.39 26.18 23.80
CA PRO A 300 -4.31 27.47 23.10
C PRO A 300 -4.96 28.64 23.87
N TRP A 301 -5.66 28.33 24.96
CA TRP A 301 -6.41 29.25 25.80
C TRP A 301 -5.66 29.72 27.07
N ASP A 302 -4.47 29.17 27.36
CA ASP A 302 -3.71 29.51 28.59
C ASP A 302 -2.74 30.70 28.41
N VAL A 303 -2.84 31.48 27.32
CA VAL A 303 -1.99 32.67 27.07
C VAL A 303 -2.72 34.00 27.35
N ALA A 304 -3.87 33.98 28.02
CA ALA A 304 -4.57 35.21 28.37
C ALA A 304 -5.12 35.14 29.79
N LEU A 305 -4.26 35.34 30.80
CA LEU A 305 -4.64 35.78 32.16
C LEU A 305 -3.44 36.13 33.05
N GLU A 306 -2.39 36.75 32.50
CA GLU A 306 -1.43 37.54 33.30
C GLU A 306 -1.25 38.91 32.62
N ALA A 307 -2.10 39.84 33.03
CA ALA A 307 -1.94 41.29 32.93
C ALA A 307 -2.24 41.87 34.32
#